data_AF-A0A929NPT2-F1
#
_entry.id   AF-A0A929NPT2-F1
#
_cell.length_a   1.000
_cell.length_b   1.000
_cell.length_c   1.000
_cell.angle_alpha   90.00
_cell.angle_beta   90.00
_cell.angle_gamma   90.00
#
_symmetry.space_group_name_H-M   'P 1'
#
loop_
_entity.id
_entity.type
_entity.pdbx_description
1 polymer ?
#
loop_
_entity_poly.entity_id
_entity_poly.type
_entity_poly.pdbx_seq_one_letter_code
_entity_poly.pdbx_strand_id
1 'polypeptide(L)'
;MHRLTAILFLVLVASAPASAGQLTPADLERVTNFAQRMQAVYEEGMALSFDLDGAEEYIESYHAGEMEQAEFTAALDPFLDSMGAAVADFRARYPRAPSPPSIGSKIHERSLSGLAAMVVGLGEQLDRQLGVLYRLREAALAGDDDAYDTASADSMALAGEMILAENVSLEGSLVAIQPGHPQRGLTRAIIGGNEAMAVALRVVEASLRGADFEAGEFALGVETSLRDAGRGIVEGEKAARQMLKNLEGKFASTEADRYSARFIGEFVKAYERAFVIERAILEAERDLLDYFRAVNAGNDDPESALEAIAEFQAELEDQSSQRLEEQNIRLEMAAEFSRTMQTMQN
;
A
#
# COMPACT_ATOMS: atom_id res chain seq x y z
N MET A 1 -2.60 -8.92 4.94
CA MET A 1 -1.50 -8.30 4.14
C MET A 1 -1.97 -7.08 3.31
N HIS A 2 -1.13 -6.05 3.17
CA HIS A 2 -1.53 -4.66 2.87
C HIS A 2 -1.97 -4.35 1.41
N ARG A 3 -3.13 -3.71 1.26
CA ARG A 3 -3.67 -3.19 -0.02
C ARG A 3 -3.48 -1.66 -0.12
N LEU A 4 -2.23 -1.21 -0.10
CA LEU A 4 -1.83 0.21 -0.02
C LEU A 4 -1.93 1.00 -1.34
N THR A 5 -2.32 0.35 -2.43
CA THR A 5 -1.99 0.86 -3.77
C THR A 5 -3.14 1.59 -4.47
N ALA A 6 -4.36 1.49 -3.93
CA ALA A 6 -5.50 2.31 -4.35
C ALA A 6 -5.25 3.83 -4.10
N ILE A 7 -4.24 4.18 -3.31
CA ILE A 7 -3.76 5.56 -3.10
C ILE A 7 -3.25 6.22 -4.38
N LEU A 8 -2.61 5.49 -5.30
CA LEU A 8 -1.98 6.07 -6.50
C LEU A 8 -3.01 6.58 -7.52
N PHE A 9 -4.20 5.97 -7.57
CA PHE A 9 -5.31 6.39 -8.45
C PHE A 9 -5.97 7.68 -7.92
N LEU A 10 -6.15 7.80 -6.60
CA LEU A 10 -6.62 9.03 -5.94
C LEU A 10 -5.68 10.21 -6.17
N VAL A 11 -4.37 9.97 -6.13
CA VAL A 11 -3.35 10.99 -6.35
C VAL A 11 -3.51 11.71 -7.69
N LEU A 12 -3.82 10.98 -8.76
CA LEU A 12 -3.91 11.52 -10.12
C LEU A 12 -5.30 12.11 -10.43
N VAL A 13 -6.37 11.52 -9.91
CA VAL A 13 -7.75 12.01 -10.13
C VAL A 13 -8.10 13.15 -9.19
N ALA A 14 -7.68 13.11 -7.92
CA ALA A 14 -7.95 14.17 -6.94
C ALA A 14 -7.18 15.48 -7.24
N SER A 15 -6.09 15.41 -8.01
CA SER A 15 -5.40 16.61 -8.51
C SER A 15 -6.17 17.36 -9.62
N ALA A 16 -7.22 16.76 -10.21
CA ALA A 16 -7.98 17.34 -11.31
C ALA A 16 -8.82 18.58 -10.94
N PRO A 17 -9.50 18.64 -9.78
CA PRO A 17 -10.32 19.82 -9.43
C PRO A 17 -9.54 20.89 -8.66
N ALA A 18 -8.37 20.57 -8.09
CA ALA A 18 -7.57 21.51 -7.31
C ALA A 18 -6.54 22.28 -8.16
N SER A 19 -6.17 21.75 -9.33
CA SER A 19 -5.26 22.39 -10.27
C SER A 19 -6.03 23.22 -11.30
N ALA A 20 -6.22 24.50 -11.03
CA ALA A 20 -6.59 25.45 -12.06
C ALA A 20 -5.49 25.46 -13.16
N GLY A 21 -5.69 24.70 -14.24
CA GLY A 21 -5.16 25.06 -15.56
C GLY A 21 -4.14 24.16 -16.27
N GLN A 22 -3.99 22.86 -15.97
CA GLN A 22 -3.04 22.02 -16.75
C GLN A 22 -3.61 20.77 -17.45
N LEU A 23 -4.76 20.24 -17.04
CA LEU A 23 -5.36 19.07 -17.69
C LEU A 23 -6.72 19.44 -18.30
N THR A 24 -6.91 19.12 -19.58
CA THR A 24 -8.21 19.24 -20.23
C THR A 24 -9.14 18.10 -19.77
N PRO A 25 -10.47 18.22 -19.92
CA PRO A 25 -11.38 17.10 -19.65
C PRO A 25 -11.00 15.79 -20.38
N ALA A 26 -10.48 15.90 -21.60
CA ALA A 26 -10.00 14.75 -22.36
C ALA A 26 -8.70 14.14 -21.80
N ASP A 27 -7.82 14.95 -21.20
CA ASP A 27 -6.63 14.44 -20.50
C ASP A 27 -7.04 13.69 -19.23
N LEU A 28 -8.01 14.23 -18.48
CA LEU A 28 -8.56 13.61 -17.27
C LEU A 28 -9.18 12.25 -17.58
N GLU A 29 -9.93 12.13 -18.67
CA GLU A 29 -10.48 10.86 -19.11
C GLU A 29 -9.40 9.83 -19.45
N ARG A 30 -8.36 10.24 -20.20
CA ARG A 30 -7.24 9.33 -20.55
C ARG A 30 -6.48 8.86 -19.30
N VAL A 31 -6.23 9.76 -18.35
CA VAL A 31 -5.58 9.44 -17.08
C VAL A 31 -6.43 8.48 -16.25
N THR A 32 -7.73 8.77 -16.15
CA THR A 32 -8.67 7.94 -15.37
C THR A 32 -8.76 6.53 -15.94
N ASN A 33 -8.95 6.40 -17.26
CA ASN A 33 -9.02 5.10 -17.92
C ASN A 33 -7.71 4.32 -17.81
N PHE A 34 -6.55 5.00 -17.91
CA PHE A 34 -5.26 4.36 -17.72
C PHE A 34 -5.11 3.83 -16.29
N ALA A 35 -5.36 4.68 -15.29
CA ALA A 35 -5.18 4.31 -13.90
C ALA A 35 -6.15 3.20 -13.44
N GLN A 36 -7.41 3.21 -13.88
CA GLN A 36 -8.36 2.11 -13.65
C GLN A 36 -7.86 0.78 -14.23
N ARG A 37 -7.29 0.81 -15.44
CA ARG A 37 -6.69 -0.39 -16.03
C ARG A 37 -5.48 -0.87 -15.22
N MET A 38 -4.61 0.05 -14.79
CA MET A 38 -3.45 -0.33 -13.96
C MET A 38 -3.89 -0.91 -12.61
N GLN A 39 -4.91 -0.33 -11.98
CA GLN A 39 -5.50 -0.83 -10.73
C GLN A 39 -6.04 -2.24 -10.92
N ALA A 40 -6.81 -2.51 -11.98
CA ALA A 40 -7.35 -3.84 -12.22
C ALA A 40 -6.25 -4.91 -12.40
N VAL A 41 -5.16 -4.58 -13.11
CA VAL A 41 -4.01 -5.50 -13.26
C VAL A 41 -3.29 -5.70 -11.93
N TYR A 42 -3.13 -4.63 -11.14
CA TYR A 42 -2.51 -4.73 -9.82
C TYR A 42 -3.34 -5.58 -8.86
N GLU A 43 -4.66 -5.36 -8.79
CA GLU A 43 -5.60 -6.14 -7.97
C GLU A 43 -5.58 -7.63 -8.34
N GLU A 44 -5.46 -7.94 -9.64
CA GLU A 44 -5.27 -9.32 -10.09
C GLU A 44 -3.98 -9.92 -9.55
N GLY A 45 -2.85 -9.24 -9.69
CA GLY A 45 -1.58 -9.75 -9.16
C GLY A 45 -1.56 -9.83 -7.63
N MET A 46 -2.21 -8.90 -6.92
CA MET A 46 -2.36 -8.96 -5.47
C MET A 46 -3.26 -10.10 -5.03
N ALA A 47 -4.33 -10.42 -5.78
CA ALA A 47 -5.15 -11.59 -5.49
C ALA A 47 -4.31 -12.87 -5.54
N LEU A 48 -3.41 -12.98 -6.53
CA LEU A 48 -2.46 -14.08 -6.58
C LEU A 48 -1.51 -14.09 -5.38
N SER A 49 -1.02 -12.93 -4.94
CA SER A 49 -0.18 -12.81 -3.74
C SER A 49 -0.91 -13.32 -2.50
N PHE A 50 -2.17 -12.95 -2.28
CA PHE A 50 -2.97 -13.44 -1.14
C PHE A 50 -3.18 -14.95 -1.17
N ASP A 51 -3.41 -15.51 -2.36
CA ASP A 51 -3.51 -16.96 -2.51
C ASP A 51 -2.18 -17.64 -2.15
N LEU A 52 -1.03 -17.03 -2.51
CA LEU A 52 0.28 -17.52 -2.09
C LEU A 52 0.48 -17.44 -0.56
N ASP A 53 0.00 -16.38 0.10
CA ASP A 53 0.02 -16.27 1.57
C ASP A 53 -0.78 -17.41 2.22
N GLY A 54 -1.96 -17.74 1.66
CA GLY A 54 -2.75 -18.88 2.13
C GLY A 54 -2.04 -20.23 1.97
N ALA A 55 -1.13 -20.38 0.98
CA ALA A 55 -0.26 -21.55 0.89
C ALA A 55 0.80 -21.60 1.99
N GLU A 56 1.31 -20.46 2.43
CA GLU A 56 2.24 -20.36 3.56
C GLU A 56 1.59 -20.89 4.84
N GLU A 57 0.34 -20.50 5.12
CA GLU A 57 -0.43 -20.99 6.28
C GLU A 57 -0.56 -22.53 6.31
N TYR A 58 -0.79 -23.17 5.15
CA TYR A 58 -0.83 -24.64 5.07
C TYR A 58 0.53 -25.28 5.41
N ILE A 59 1.63 -24.65 4.99
CA ILE A 59 2.99 -25.13 5.27
C ILE A 59 3.30 -24.95 6.75
N GLU A 60 2.95 -23.80 7.34
CA GLU A 60 3.09 -23.52 8.76
C GLU A 60 2.32 -24.52 9.63
N SER A 61 1.04 -24.76 9.36
CA SER A 61 0.25 -25.76 10.10
C SER A 61 0.81 -27.17 9.98
N TYR A 62 1.33 -27.56 8.81
CA TYR A 62 2.01 -28.84 8.65
C TYR A 62 3.30 -28.90 9.47
N HIS A 63 4.14 -27.87 9.39
CA HIS A 63 5.38 -27.77 10.15
C HIS A 63 5.13 -27.83 11.68
N ALA A 64 4.06 -27.21 12.15
CA ALA A 64 3.61 -27.26 13.55
C ALA A 64 3.04 -28.64 13.98
N GLY A 65 2.89 -29.59 13.06
CA GLY A 65 2.34 -30.92 13.32
C GLY A 65 0.81 -30.94 13.47
N GLU A 66 0.12 -29.89 13.02
CA GLU A 66 -1.34 -29.77 13.08
C GLU A 66 -2.02 -30.49 11.91
N MET A 67 -1.26 -30.83 10.88
CA MET A 67 -1.73 -31.50 9.65
C MET A 67 -0.92 -32.76 9.35
N GLU A 68 -1.58 -33.81 8.86
CA GLU A 68 -0.87 -35.01 8.39
C GLU A 68 -0.25 -34.80 7.00
N GLN A 69 0.89 -35.44 6.73
CA GLN A 69 1.60 -35.28 5.45
C GLN A 69 0.75 -35.59 4.22
N ALA A 70 -0.14 -36.60 4.30
CA ALA A 70 -1.01 -36.98 3.19
C ALA A 70 -2.07 -35.90 2.90
N GLU A 71 -2.59 -35.27 3.95
CA GLU A 71 -3.54 -34.14 3.85
C GLU A 71 -2.83 -32.91 3.27
N PHE A 72 -1.66 -32.57 3.82
CA PHE A 72 -0.81 -31.49 3.35
C PHE A 72 -0.47 -31.61 1.86
N THR A 73 0.04 -32.78 1.45
CA THR A 73 0.41 -33.03 0.04
C THR A 73 -0.80 -32.96 -0.88
N ALA A 74 -1.94 -33.53 -0.47
CA ALA A 74 -3.15 -33.53 -1.27
C ALA A 74 -3.77 -32.13 -1.44
N ALA A 75 -3.61 -31.25 -0.45
CA ALA A 75 -4.09 -29.88 -0.48
C ALA A 75 -3.13 -28.94 -1.22
N LEU A 76 -1.84 -28.97 -0.88
CA LEU A 76 -0.87 -27.97 -1.30
C LEU A 76 -0.33 -28.19 -2.72
N ASP A 77 -0.01 -29.43 -3.11
CA ASP A 77 0.67 -29.67 -4.40
C ASP A 77 -0.16 -29.20 -5.61
N PRO A 78 -1.47 -29.57 -5.73
CA PRO A 78 -2.30 -29.06 -6.82
C PRO A 78 -2.51 -27.54 -6.75
N PHE A 79 -2.49 -26.98 -5.54
CA PHE A 79 -2.62 -25.54 -5.32
C PHE A 79 -1.40 -24.79 -5.86
N LEU A 80 -0.19 -25.20 -5.48
CA LEU A 80 1.05 -24.59 -5.96
C LEU A 80 1.21 -24.71 -7.47
N ASP A 81 0.82 -25.85 -8.07
CA ASP A 81 0.82 -26.02 -9.53
C ASP A 81 -0.14 -25.03 -10.21
N SER A 82 -1.35 -24.87 -9.66
CA SER A 82 -2.34 -23.91 -10.15
C SER A 82 -1.83 -22.47 -10.02
N MET A 83 -1.24 -22.13 -8.88
CA MET A 83 -0.67 -20.81 -8.64
C MET A 83 0.52 -20.51 -9.54
N GLY A 84 1.42 -21.47 -9.73
CA GLY A 84 2.54 -21.34 -10.67
C GLY A 84 2.07 -21.11 -12.11
N ALA A 85 1.01 -21.79 -12.54
CA ALA A 85 0.40 -21.55 -13.84
C ALA A 85 -0.22 -20.13 -13.93
N ALA A 86 -0.90 -19.67 -12.88
CA ALA A 86 -1.51 -18.35 -12.84
C ALA A 86 -0.45 -17.22 -12.85
N VAL A 87 0.63 -17.34 -12.09
CA VAL A 87 1.75 -16.40 -12.10
C VAL A 87 2.43 -16.36 -13.47
N ALA A 88 2.67 -17.53 -14.08
CA ALA A 88 3.25 -17.62 -15.42
C ALA A 88 2.35 -16.94 -16.48
N ASP A 89 1.03 -17.16 -16.39
CA ASP A 89 0.05 -16.52 -17.28
C ASP A 89 -0.02 -15.00 -17.06
N PHE A 90 -0.05 -14.54 -15.81
CA PHE A 90 0.00 -13.11 -15.46
C PHE A 90 1.24 -12.44 -16.08
N ARG A 91 2.42 -13.02 -15.87
CA ARG A 91 3.69 -12.54 -16.45
C ARG A 91 3.67 -12.53 -17.97
N ALA A 92 3.10 -13.57 -18.60
CA ALA A 92 2.99 -13.67 -20.05
C ALA A 92 2.04 -12.59 -20.62
N ARG A 93 0.96 -12.26 -19.91
CA ARG A 93 0.02 -11.19 -20.28
C ARG A 93 0.60 -9.79 -20.11
N TYR A 94 1.45 -9.58 -19.10
CA TYR A 94 2.02 -8.28 -18.75
C TYR A 94 3.56 -8.24 -18.77
N PRO A 95 4.21 -8.56 -19.91
CA PRO A 95 5.67 -8.64 -19.97
C PRO A 95 6.36 -7.26 -19.88
N ARG A 96 5.59 -6.17 -20.00
CA ARG A 96 6.06 -4.77 -19.97
C ARG A 96 4.98 -3.85 -19.45
N ALA A 97 5.40 -2.67 -18.98
CA ALA A 97 4.52 -1.65 -18.45
C ALA A 97 3.59 -1.17 -19.57
N PRO A 98 2.27 -1.09 -19.31
CA PRO A 98 1.38 -0.36 -20.18
C PRO A 98 1.92 1.06 -20.38
N SER A 99 1.99 1.52 -21.63
CA SER A 99 2.50 2.86 -21.90
C SER A 99 1.53 3.91 -21.33
N PRO A 100 2.00 4.84 -20.49
CA PRO A 100 1.15 5.88 -19.95
C PRO A 100 0.69 6.84 -21.06
N PRO A 101 -0.52 7.42 -20.97
CA PRO A 101 -1.00 8.37 -21.96
C PRO A 101 -0.15 9.64 -21.93
N SER A 102 0.13 10.23 -23.10
CA SER A 102 0.69 11.59 -23.12
C SER A 102 -0.40 12.61 -22.82
N ILE A 103 -0.09 13.48 -21.86
CA ILE A 103 -0.96 14.54 -21.38
C ILE A 103 -0.23 15.89 -21.34
N GLY A 104 0.94 15.99 -21.99
CA GLY A 104 1.71 17.22 -22.17
C GLY A 104 2.42 17.73 -20.91
N SER A 105 2.07 17.22 -19.73
CA SER A 105 2.76 17.49 -18.47
C SER A 105 3.78 16.39 -18.15
N LYS A 106 5.06 16.69 -18.30
CA LYS A 106 6.17 15.78 -17.95
C LYS A 106 6.12 15.26 -16.51
N ILE A 107 5.59 16.04 -15.56
CA ILE A 107 5.50 15.62 -14.15
C ILE A 107 4.47 14.50 -14.01
N HIS A 108 3.23 14.73 -14.43
CA HIS A 108 2.19 13.70 -14.43
C HIS A 108 2.57 12.46 -15.27
N GLU A 109 3.20 12.65 -16.44
CA GLU A 109 3.70 11.52 -17.24
C GLU A 109 4.73 10.66 -16.48
N ARG A 110 5.59 11.25 -15.64
CA ARG A 110 6.50 10.51 -14.77
C ARG A 110 5.76 9.73 -13.69
N SER A 111 4.76 10.33 -13.03
CA SER A 111 3.98 9.65 -12.00
C SER A 111 3.19 8.48 -12.58
N LEU A 112 2.58 8.65 -13.76
CA LEU A 112 1.93 7.56 -14.51
C LEU A 112 2.93 6.46 -14.90
N SER A 113 4.17 6.83 -15.24
CA SER A 113 5.23 5.85 -15.51
C SER A 113 5.63 5.09 -14.24
N GLY A 114 5.66 5.74 -13.07
CA GLY A 114 5.92 5.10 -11.79
C GLY A 114 4.86 4.06 -11.44
N LEU A 115 3.57 4.42 -11.57
CA LEU A 115 2.45 3.49 -11.42
C LEU A 115 2.57 2.29 -12.37
N ALA A 116 2.93 2.54 -13.64
CA ALA A 116 3.10 1.49 -14.63
C ALA A 116 4.28 0.55 -14.30
N ALA A 117 5.39 1.10 -13.81
CA ALA A 117 6.58 0.34 -13.43
C ALA A 117 6.33 -0.57 -12.22
N MET A 118 5.57 -0.10 -11.22
CA MET A 118 5.17 -0.90 -10.07
C MET A 118 4.37 -2.15 -10.48
N VAL A 119 3.40 -2.01 -11.39
CA VAL A 119 2.63 -3.16 -11.89
C VAL A 119 3.50 -4.17 -12.66
N VAL A 120 4.54 -3.71 -13.36
CA VAL A 120 5.50 -4.63 -13.99
C VAL A 120 6.34 -5.38 -12.98
N GLY A 121 6.79 -4.69 -11.94
CA GLY A 121 7.62 -5.30 -10.89
C GLY A 121 6.90 -6.45 -10.17
N LEU A 122 5.57 -6.41 -10.11
CA LEU A 122 4.76 -7.40 -9.41
C LEU A 122 4.94 -8.83 -9.94
N GLY A 123 5.09 -9.02 -11.25
CA GLY A 123 5.29 -10.36 -11.81
C GLY A 123 6.57 -11.04 -11.30
N GLU A 124 7.66 -10.29 -11.17
CA GLU A 124 8.93 -10.79 -10.62
C GLU A 124 8.85 -11.02 -9.11
N GLN A 125 8.05 -10.22 -8.39
CA GLN A 125 7.81 -10.42 -6.97
C GLN A 125 7.02 -11.71 -6.70
N LEU A 126 5.97 -11.98 -7.48
CA LEU A 126 5.19 -13.21 -7.40
C LEU A 126 6.03 -14.46 -7.71
N ASP A 127 6.90 -14.39 -8.72
CA ASP A 127 7.86 -15.47 -9.03
C ASP A 127 8.79 -15.75 -7.83
N ARG A 128 9.28 -14.70 -7.15
CA ARG A 128 10.12 -14.83 -5.96
C ARG A 128 9.36 -15.42 -4.78
N GLN A 129 8.13 -14.97 -4.53
CA GLN A 129 7.31 -15.47 -3.43
C GLN A 129 6.97 -16.96 -3.62
N LEU A 130 6.56 -17.35 -4.83
CA LEU A 130 6.34 -18.76 -5.15
C LEU A 130 7.62 -19.60 -4.95
N GLY A 131 8.78 -19.06 -5.31
CA GLY A 131 10.07 -19.69 -5.07
C GLY A 131 10.41 -19.84 -3.58
N VAL A 132 9.96 -18.93 -2.71
CA VAL A 132 10.09 -19.06 -1.24
C VAL A 132 9.17 -20.16 -0.72
N LEU A 133 7.91 -20.21 -1.16
CA LEU A 133 6.97 -21.26 -0.76
C LEU A 133 7.46 -22.67 -1.09
N TYR A 134 8.07 -22.87 -2.27
CA TYR A 134 8.66 -24.17 -2.60
C TYR A 134 9.78 -24.55 -1.62
N ARG A 135 10.63 -23.59 -1.22
CA ARG A 135 11.69 -23.85 -0.23
C ARG A 135 11.11 -24.15 1.15
N LEU A 136 10.11 -23.40 1.59
CA LEU A 136 9.39 -23.65 2.85
C LEU A 136 8.77 -25.05 2.87
N ARG A 137 8.06 -25.43 1.80
CA ARG A 137 7.47 -26.78 1.64
C ARG A 137 8.53 -27.86 1.71
N GLU A 138 9.65 -27.70 1.00
CA GLU A 138 10.74 -28.68 0.99
C GLU A 138 11.37 -28.83 2.37
N ALA A 139 11.62 -27.73 3.08
CA ALA A 139 12.15 -27.74 4.44
C ALA A 139 11.18 -28.41 5.43
N ALA A 140 9.89 -28.07 5.38
CA ALA A 140 8.87 -28.64 6.25
C ALA A 140 8.71 -30.16 6.04
N LEU A 141 8.70 -30.63 4.79
CA LEU A 141 8.65 -32.07 4.47
C LEU A 141 9.90 -32.83 4.92
N ALA A 142 11.05 -32.16 4.96
CA ALA A 142 12.30 -32.74 5.45
C ALA A 142 12.41 -32.75 6.98
N GLY A 143 11.59 -31.95 7.68
CA GLY A 143 11.77 -31.65 9.10
C GLY A 143 13.10 -30.93 9.35
N ASP A 144 13.50 -30.05 8.44
CA ASP A 144 14.74 -29.27 8.51
C ASP A 144 14.42 -27.86 9.01
N ASP A 145 14.44 -27.70 10.34
CA ASP A 145 14.12 -26.44 11.03
C ASP A 145 15.01 -25.27 10.55
N ASP A 146 16.32 -25.51 10.35
CA ASP A 146 17.27 -24.48 9.91
C ASP A 146 16.94 -23.98 8.49
N ALA A 147 16.59 -24.91 7.58
CA ALA A 147 16.18 -24.56 6.23
C ALA A 147 14.82 -23.85 6.20
N TYR A 148 13.92 -24.23 7.11
CA TYR A 148 12.61 -23.62 7.27
C TYR A 148 12.75 -22.17 7.72
N ASP A 149 13.47 -21.92 8.82
CA ASP A 149 13.73 -20.59 9.36
C ASP A 149 14.41 -19.68 8.34
N THR A 150 15.36 -20.22 7.56
CA THR A 150 16.01 -19.49 6.47
C THR A 150 15.02 -19.05 5.39
N ALA A 151 14.11 -19.94 4.98
CA ALA A 151 13.13 -19.63 3.96
C ALA A 151 12.05 -18.65 4.49
N SER A 152 11.64 -18.78 5.75
CA SER A 152 10.74 -17.83 6.42
C SER A 152 11.38 -16.44 6.52
N ALA A 153 12.66 -16.37 6.84
CA ALA A 153 13.41 -15.10 6.85
C ALA A 153 13.46 -14.46 5.45
N ASP A 154 13.67 -15.26 4.40
CA ASP A 154 13.61 -14.77 3.02
C ASP A 154 12.20 -14.26 2.65
N SER A 155 11.13 -14.88 3.17
CA SER A 155 9.73 -14.43 3.02
C SER A 155 9.56 -13.02 3.59
N MET A 156 9.98 -12.81 4.84
CA MET A 156 9.91 -11.50 5.51
C MET A 156 10.74 -10.43 4.79
N ALA A 157 11.95 -10.80 4.34
CA ALA A 157 12.81 -9.89 3.57
C ALA A 157 12.14 -9.45 2.26
N LEU A 158 11.53 -10.38 1.54
CA LEU A 158 10.80 -10.11 0.30
C LEU A 158 9.60 -9.19 0.55
N ALA A 159 8.80 -9.47 1.59
CA ALA A 159 7.66 -8.62 1.96
C ALA A 159 8.11 -7.17 2.25
N GLY A 160 9.22 -6.99 2.98
CA GLY A 160 9.80 -5.67 3.23
C GLY A 160 10.26 -4.96 1.94
N GLU A 161 10.89 -5.68 1.02
CA GLU A 161 11.27 -5.13 -0.30
C GLU A 161 10.07 -4.70 -1.14
N MET A 162 8.98 -5.47 -1.12
CA MET A 162 7.76 -5.15 -1.85
C MET A 162 7.13 -3.85 -1.35
N ILE A 163 7.06 -3.67 -0.03
CA ILE A 163 6.54 -2.44 0.61
C ILE A 163 7.42 -1.23 0.24
N LEU A 164 8.75 -1.37 0.27
CA LEU A 164 9.65 -0.28 -0.10
C LEU A 164 9.60 0.06 -1.60
N ALA A 165 9.40 -0.94 -2.46
CA ALA A 165 9.20 -0.70 -3.90
C ALA A 165 7.92 0.12 -4.16
N GLU A 166 6.87 -0.10 -3.36
CA GLU A 166 5.65 0.72 -3.40
C GLU A 166 5.93 2.17 -3.01
N ASN A 167 6.77 2.42 -2.00
CA ASN A 167 7.16 3.77 -1.60
C ASN A 167 7.80 4.57 -2.74
N VAL A 168 8.67 3.93 -3.55
CA VAL A 168 9.27 4.58 -4.73
C VAL A 168 8.18 5.06 -5.72
N SER A 169 7.12 4.28 -5.89
CA SER A 169 5.97 4.65 -6.74
C SER A 169 5.15 5.79 -6.13
N LEU A 170 4.90 5.74 -4.81
CA LEU A 170 4.17 6.76 -4.06
C LEU A 170 4.92 8.11 -4.04
N GLU A 171 6.23 8.10 -3.87
CA GLU A 171 7.09 9.29 -3.93
C GLU A 171 7.06 9.92 -5.33
N GLY A 172 7.18 9.10 -6.38
CA GLY A 172 7.04 9.56 -7.77
C GLY A 172 5.69 10.21 -8.03
N SER A 173 4.64 9.75 -7.36
CA SER A 173 3.29 10.29 -7.46
C SER A 173 3.08 11.54 -6.60
N LEU A 174 3.75 11.66 -5.46
CA LEU A 174 3.74 12.85 -4.61
C LEU A 174 4.20 14.10 -5.38
N VAL A 175 5.10 13.96 -6.36
CA VAL A 175 5.58 15.08 -7.18
C VAL A 175 4.49 15.64 -8.11
N ALA A 176 3.53 14.83 -8.54
CA ALA A 176 2.42 15.29 -9.38
C ALA A 176 1.28 15.95 -8.61
N ILE A 177 1.15 15.68 -7.31
CA ILE A 177 0.10 16.29 -6.51
C ILE A 177 0.41 17.76 -6.26
N GLN A 178 -0.55 18.65 -6.52
CA GLN A 178 -0.37 20.08 -6.25
C GLN A 178 -0.03 20.38 -4.78
N PRO A 179 0.90 21.30 -4.51
CA PRO A 179 1.13 21.82 -3.16
C PRO A 179 -0.17 22.29 -2.50
N GLY A 180 -0.40 21.88 -1.25
CA GLY A 180 -1.62 22.25 -0.52
C GLY A 180 -2.84 21.38 -0.80
N HIS A 181 -2.71 20.29 -1.57
CA HIS A 181 -3.77 19.29 -1.71
C HIS A 181 -3.74 18.27 -0.55
N PRO A 182 -4.88 17.85 0.03
CA PRO A 182 -4.93 16.91 1.17
C PRO A 182 -4.24 15.59 0.90
N GLN A 183 -4.35 15.06 -0.32
CA GLN A 183 -3.71 13.80 -0.73
C GLN A 183 -2.19 13.80 -0.52
N ARG A 184 -1.51 14.96 -0.61
CA ARG A 184 -0.06 15.01 -0.30
C ARG A 184 0.21 14.57 1.13
N GLY A 185 -0.66 14.97 2.05
CA GLY A 185 -0.58 14.61 3.45
C GLY A 185 -0.79 13.13 3.66
N LEU A 186 -1.85 12.56 3.08
CA LEU A 186 -2.11 11.12 3.14
C LEU A 186 -0.95 10.31 2.55
N THR A 187 -0.51 10.62 1.33
CA THR A 187 0.58 9.86 0.67
C THR A 187 1.87 9.88 1.50
N ARG A 188 2.18 10.99 2.19
CA ARG A 188 3.32 11.03 3.13
C ARG A 188 3.11 10.17 4.38
N ALA A 189 1.88 10.15 4.92
CA ALA A 189 1.54 9.29 6.05
C ALA A 189 1.78 7.82 5.70
N ILE A 190 1.30 7.41 4.53
CA ILE A 190 1.45 6.06 4.00
C ILE A 190 2.92 5.70 3.77
N ILE A 191 3.71 6.57 3.14
CA ILE A 191 5.14 6.33 2.92
C ILE A 191 5.84 6.06 4.26
N GLY A 192 5.60 6.91 5.26
CA GLY A 192 6.21 6.73 6.59
C GLY A 192 5.77 5.45 7.28
N GLY A 193 4.51 5.06 7.15
CA GLY A 193 4.01 3.81 7.72
C GLY A 193 4.55 2.55 7.03
N ASN A 194 4.68 2.61 5.71
CA ASN A 194 5.34 1.57 4.93
C ASN A 194 6.80 1.39 5.32
N GLU A 195 7.51 2.48 5.62
CA GLU A 195 8.87 2.40 6.15
C GLU A 195 8.89 1.72 7.52
N ALA A 196 7.98 2.07 8.43
CA ALA A 196 7.88 1.40 9.73
C ALA A 196 7.62 -0.10 9.60
N MET A 197 6.68 -0.51 8.74
CA MET A 197 6.40 -1.93 8.48
C MET A 197 7.59 -2.65 7.84
N ALA A 198 8.24 -2.04 6.84
CA ALA A 198 9.40 -2.65 6.20
C ALA A 198 10.53 -2.91 7.20
N VAL A 199 10.78 -1.99 8.14
CA VAL A 199 11.77 -2.20 9.19
C VAL A 199 11.28 -3.24 10.21
N ALA A 200 9.99 -3.31 10.53
CA ALA A 200 9.45 -4.34 11.43
C ALA A 200 9.67 -5.74 10.85
N LEU A 201 9.42 -5.92 9.55
CA LEU A 201 9.71 -7.16 8.83
C LEU A 201 11.21 -7.53 8.85
N ARG A 202 12.10 -6.54 8.82
CA ARG A 202 13.55 -6.79 8.98
C ARG A 202 13.93 -7.25 10.39
N VAL A 203 13.20 -6.83 11.42
CA VAL A 203 13.40 -7.35 12.79
C VAL A 203 12.94 -8.81 12.87
N VAL A 204 11.80 -9.16 12.28
CA VAL A 204 11.34 -10.56 12.19
C VAL A 204 12.35 -11.40 11.40
N GLU A 205 12.82 -10.91 10.25
CA GLU A 205 13.87 -11.57 9.47
C GLU A 205 15.13 -11.83 10.31
N ALA A 206 15.65 -10.80 11.01
CA ALA A 206 16.85 -10.95 11.83
C ALA A 206 16.65 -12.00 12.93
N SER A 207 15.47 -12.02 13.55
CA SER A 207 15.10 -12.97 14.60
C SER A 207 15.09 -14.41 14.06
N LEU A 208 14.49 -14.64 12.90
CA LEU A 208 14.47 -15.94 12.21
C LEU A 208 15.87 -16.41 11.79
N ARG A 209 16.76 -15.48 11.41
CA ARG A 209 18.16 -15.79 11.07
C ARG A 209 19.05 -16.01 12.30
N GLY A 210 18.52 -15.85 13.52
CA GLY A 210 19.33 -15.84 14.75
C GLY A 210 20.41 -14.73 14.74
N ALA A 211 20.15 -13.65 14.00
CA ALA A 211 21.03 -12.50 13.90
C ALA A 211 20.67 -11.47 14.97
N ASP A 212 21.69 -10.87 15.58
CA ASP A 212 21.48 -9.73 16.47
C ASP A 212 20.82 -8.58 15.69
N PHE A 213 19.74 -8.04 16.24
CA PHE A 213 19.15 -6.78 15.76
C PHE A 213 19.32 -5.70 16.81
N GLU A 214 19.76 -4.52 16.39
CA GLU A 214 19.86 -3.37 17.28
C GLU A 214 18.53 -2.61 17.27
N ALA A 215 17.70 -2.80 18.30
CA ALA A 215 16.45 -2.06 18.49
C ALA A 215 16.63 -0.52 18.39
N GLY A 216 17.82 -0.02 18.75
CA GLY A 216 18.19 1.39 18.57
C GLY A 216 18.33 1.81 17.10
N GLU A 217 18.83 0.95 16.22
CA GLU A 217 18.93 1.24 14.78
C GLU A 217 17.55 1.26 14.12
N PHE A 218 16.65 0.33 14.51
CA PHE A 218 15.23 0.39 14.14
C PHE A 218 14.65 1.75 14.52
N ALA A 219 14.78 2.12 15.79
CA ALA A 219 14.13 3.30 16.32
C ALA A 219 14.60 4.59 15.64
N LEU A 220 15.90 4.68 15.36
CA LEU A 220 16.49 5.81 14.63
C LEU A 220 16.09 5.81 13.14
N GLY A 221 16.00 4.64 12.53
CA GLY A 221 15.67 4.46 11.12
C GLY A 221 14.28 4.94 10.75
N VAL A 222 13.28 4.71 11.61
CA VAL A 222 11.87 5.02 11.32
C VAL A 222 11.38 6.34 11.92
N GLU A 223 12.08 6.90 12.92
CA GLU A 223 11.62 8.10 13.64
C GLU A 223 11.38 9.30 12.74
N THR A 224 12.30 9.55 11.79
CA THR A 224 12.16 10.70 10.88
C THR A 224 10.94 10.53 9.98
N SER A 225 10.69 9.30 9.53
CA SER A 225 9.60 8.95 8.63
C SER A 225 8.25 9.04 9.32
N LEU A 226 8.15 8.57 10.56
CA LEU A 226 6.94 8.73 11.40
C LEU A 226 6.67 10.19 11.78
N ARG A 227 7.72 11.00 11.97
CA ARG A 227 7.57 12.45 12.17
C ARG A 227 7.03 13.11 10.90
N ASP A 228 7.56 12.72 9.74
CA ASP A 228 7.14 13.24 8.45
C ASP A 228 5.73 12.79 8.05
N ALA A 229 5.34 11.56 8.41
CA ALA A 229 3.98 11.03 8.32
C ALA A 229 3.01 11.86 9.17
N GLY A 230 3.33 12.06 10.46
CA GLY A 230 2.51 12.89 11.35
C GLY A 230 2.37 14.34 10.89
N ARG A 231 3.44 14.94 10.36
CA ARG A 231 3.36 16.26 9.71
C ARG A 231 2.46 16.20 8.47
N GLY A 232 2.58 15.16 7.66
CA GLY A 232 1.75 14.90 6.49
C GLY A 232 0.26 14.90 6.83
N ILE A 233 -0.14 14.16 7.88
CA ILE A 233 -1.52 14.12 8.37
C ILE A 233 -2.02 15.53 8.73
N VAL A 234 -1.28 16.24 9.58
CA VAL A 234 -1.68 17.59 10.04
C VAL A 234 -1.77 18.59 8.89
N GLU A 235 -0.81 18.55 7.96
CA GLU A 235 -0.82 19.39 6.74
C GLU A 235 -2.01 19.05 5.84
N GLY A 236 -2.29 17.76 5.67
CA GLY A 236 -3.40 17.26 4.86
C GLY A 236 -4.77 17.64 5.41
N GLU A 237 -4.97 17.56 6.72
CA GLU A 237 -6.20 18.02 7.38
C GLU A 237 -6.40 19.53 7.23
N LYS A 238 -5.34 20.31 7.40
CA LYS A 238 -5.38 21.77 7.19
C LYS A 238 -5.75 22.08 5.73
N ALA A 239 -5.16 21.37 4.78
CA ALA A 239 -5.49 21.47 3.37
C ALA A 239 -6.96 21.14 3.09
N ALA A 240 -7.50 20.08 3.69
CA ALA A 240 -8.88 19.65 3.49
C ALA A 240 -9.86 20.72 4.00
N ARG A 241 -9.61 21.27 5.19
CA ARG A 241 -10.38 22.39 5.73
C ARG A 241 -10.27 23.65 4.88
N GLN A 242 -9.10 23.93 4.30
CA GLN A 242 -8.91 25.08 3.42
C GLN A 242 -9.69 24.93 2.10
N MET A 243 -9.86 23.70 1.58
CA MET A 243 -10.71 23.46 0.41
C MET A 243 -12.16 23.89 0.64
N LEU A 244 -12.74 23.59 1.81
CA LEU A 244 -14.08 24.05 2.18
C LEU A 244 -14.15 25.58 2.29
N LYS A 245 -13.19 26.20 3.00
CA LYS A 245 -13.13 27.67 3.13
C LYS A 245 -13.04 28.38 1.79
N ASN A 246 -12.34 27.80 0.82
CA ASN A 246 -12.23 28.37 -0.53
C ASN A 246 -13.56 28.36 -1.32
N LEU A 247 -14.58 27.65 -0.83
CA LEU A 247 -15.94 27.67 -1.38
C LEU A 247 -16.84 28.66 -0.66
N GLU A 248 -16.53 29.01 0.59
CA GLU A 248 -17.29 30.00 1.37
C GLU A 248 -17.26 31.37 0.66
N GLY A 249 -18.43 31.93 0.36
CA GLY A 249 -18.57 33.23 -0.29
C GLY A 249 -18.43 33.23 -1.82
N LYS A 250 -18.17 32.09 -2.46
CA LYS A 250 -18.29 31.98 -3.93
C LYS A 250 -19.77 31.83 -4.32
N PHE A 251 -20.26 32.74 -5.16
CA PHE A 251 -21.61 32.61 -5.71
C PHE A 251 -21.63 31.50 -6.78
N ALA A 252 -22.35 30.42 -6.50
CA ALA A 252 -22.61 29.37 -7.48
C ALA A 252 -23.64 29.87 -8.51
N SER A 253 -23.15 30.35 -9.65
CA SER A 253 -23.98 30.97 -10.69
C SER A 253 -24.56 29.94 -11.67
N THR A 254 -23.96 28.76 -11.75
CA THR A 254 -24.42 27.65 -12.61
C THR A 254 -24.82 26.41 -11.81
N GLU A 255 -25.49 25.46 -12.46
CA GLU A 255 -25.78 24.15 -11.87
C GLU A 255 -24.49 23.33 -11.64
N ALA A 256 -23.52 23.45 -12.56
CA ALA A 256 -22.20 22.84 -12.44
C ALA A 256 -21.43 23.35 -11.21
N ASP A 257 -21.53 24.65 -10.88
CA ASP A 257 -20.91 25.22 -9.68
C ASP A 257 -21.52 24.66 -8.40
N ARG A 258 -22.86 24.51 -8.38
CA ARG A 258 -23.59 23.93 -7.24
C ARG A 258 -23.22 22.46 -7.03
N TYR A 259 -23.15 21.68 -8.11
CA TYR A 259 -22.73 20.29 -8.05
C TYR A 259 -21.27 20.16 -7.57
N SER A 260 -20.37 20.97 -8.12
CA SER A 260 -18.95 21.00 -7.72
C SER A 260 -18.77 21.36 -6.24
N ALA A 261 -19.53 22.34 -5.73
CA ALA A 261 -19.50 22.70 -4.32
C ALA A 261 -19.97 21.55 -3.41
N ARG A 262 -21.05 20.83 -3.80
CA ARG A 262 -21.53 19.65 -3.06
C ARG A 262 -20.49 18.53 -3.07
N PHE A 263 -19.91 18.22 -4.23
CA PHE A 263 -18.87 17.22 -4.38
C PHE A 263 -17.67 17.50 -3.47
N ILE A 264 -17.13 18.72 -3.50
CA ILE A 264 -15.99 19.08 -2.65
C ILE A 264 -16.35 18.96 -1.16
N GLY A 265 -17.59 19.32 -0.78
CA GLY A 265 -18.10 19.13 0.57
C GLY A 265 -18.00 17.68 1.06
N GLU A 266 -18.50 16.74 0.27
CA GLU A 266 -18.41 15.31 0.59
C GLU A 266 -16.98 14.79 0.50
N PHE A 267 -16.19 15.26 -0.47
CA PHE A 267 -14.82 14.82 -0.68
C PHE A 267 -13.91 15.21 0.49
N VAL A 268 -14.14 16.38 1.09
CA VAL A 268 -13.44 16.79 2.30
C VAL A 268 -13.78 15.90 3.49
N LYS A 269 -15.05 15.53 3.68
CA LYS A 269 -15.43 14.59 4.75
C LYS A 269 -14.73 13.24 4.57
N ALA A 270 -14.62 12.76 3.34
CA ALA A 270 -13.90 11.52 3.05
C ALA A 270 -12.40 11.63 3.33
N TYR A 271 -11.78 12.80 3.15
CA TYR A 271 -10.41 13.06 3.61
C TYR A 271 -10.30 13.09 5.13
N GLU A 272 -11.24 13.73 5.82
CA GLU A 272 -11.24 13.79 7.28
C GLU A 272 -11.31 12.38 7.90
N ARG A 273 -12.16 11.49 7.36
CA ARG A 273 -12.19 10.08 7.78
C ARG A 273 -10.88 9.35 7.48
N ALA A 274 -10.28 9.60 6.31
CA ALA A 274 -8.97 9.03 5.98
C ALA A 274 -7.91 9.43 7.02
N PHE A 275 -7.84 10.70 7.39
CA PHE A 275 -6.86 11.17 8.38
C PHE A 275 -7.11 10.62 9.80
N VAL A 276 -8.35 10.27 10.14
CA VAL A 276 -8.64 9.55 11.39
C VAL A 276 -8.00 8.17 11.37
N ILE A 277 -8.16 7.42 10.28
CA ILE A 277 -7.55 6.09 10.10
C ILE A 277 -6.01 6.21 10.11
N GLU A 278 -5.45 7.15 9.35
CA GLU A 278 -3.99 7.36 9.32
C GLU A 278 -3.41 7.77 10.67
N ARG A 279 -4.19 8.42 11.55
CA ARG A 279 -3.76 8.72 12.92
C ARG A 279 -3.70 7.46 13.78
N ALA A 280 -4.72 6.59 13.70
CA ALA A 280 -4.73 5.33 14.44
C ALA A 280 -3.53 4.46 14.03
N ILE A 281 -3.26 4.39 12.73
CA ILE A 281 -2.07 3.71 12.19
C ILE A 281 -0.78 4.33 12.72
N LEU A 282 -0.65 5.65 12.64
CA LEU A 282 0.53 6.35 13.15
C LEU A 282 0.71 6.19 14.68
N GLU A 283 -0.38 6.07 15.43
CA GLU A 283 -0.35 5.79 16.86
C GLU A 283 0.22 4.38 17.11
N ALA A 284 -0.29 3.35 16.43
CA ALA A 284 0.25 1.98 16.51
C ALA A 284 1.74 1.91 16.10
N GLU A 285 2.13 2.61 15.04
CA GLU A 285 3.53 2.68 14.59
C GLU A 285 4.44 3.36 15.63
N ARG A 286 3.91 4.36 16.35
CA ARG A 286 4.65 5.03 17.42
C ARG A 286 4.73 4.18 18.67
N ASP A 287 3.68 3.44 19.01
CA ASP A 287 3.69 2.52 20.14
C ASP A 287 4.75 1.43 19.93
N LEU A 288 4.85 0.89 18.71
CA LEU A 288 5.93 -0.03 18.34
C LEU A 288 7.33 0.63 18.44
N LEU A 289 7.47 1.86 17.93
CA LEU A 289 8.73 2.62 18.04
C LEU A 289 9.13 2.88 19.50
N ASP A 290 8.18 3.25 20.35
CA ASP A 290 8.42 3.53 21.76
C ASP A 290 8.75 2.25 22.54
N TYR A 291 8.14 1.11 22.18
CA TYR A 291 8.58 -0.20 22.65
C TYR A 291 10.05 -0.47 22.32
N PHE A 292 10.47 -0.33 21.05
CA PHE A 292 11.88 -0.54 20.68
C PHE A 292 12.85 0.43 21.35
N ARG A 293 12.42 1.66 21.64
CA ARG A 293 13.19 2.61 22.46
C ARG A 293 13.32 2.15 23.90
N ALA A 294 12.27 1.58 24.48
CA ALA A 294 12.29 1.04 25.83
C ALA A 294 13.24 -0.17 25.94
N VAL A 295 13.20 -1.08 24.97
CA VAL A 295 14.15 -2.20 24.82
C VAL A 295 15.59 -1.68 24.74
N ASN A 296 15.86 -0.72 23.85
CA ASN A 296 17.20 -0.13 23.70
C ASN A 296 17.70 0.59 24.96
N ALA A 297 16.79 1.13 25.78
CA ALA A 297 17.10 1.75 27.06
C ALA A 297 17.27 0.71 28.21
N GLY A 298 17.06 -0.58 27.94
CA GLY A 298 17.11 -1.66 28.93
C GLY A 298 15.91 -1.69 29.88
N ASN A 299 14.80 -1.05 29.48
CA ASN A 299 13.58 -0.98 30.29
C ASN A 299 12.55 -2.06 29.94
N ASP A 300 12.71 -2.73 28.80
CA ASP A 300 11.85 -3.82 28.34
C ASP A 300 12.68 -5.00 27.84
N ASP A 301 12.02 -6.14 27.73
CA ASP A 301 12.62 -7.40 27.28
C ASP A 301 12.66 -7.46 25.75
N PRO A 302 13.85 -7.57 25.11
CA PRO A 302 13.96 -7.80 23.67
C PRO A 302 13.34 -9.12 23.22
N GLU A 303 13.16 -10.11 24.11
CA GLU A 303 12.54 -11.40 23.77
C GLU A 303 11.05 -11.24 23.39
N SER A 304 10.39 -10.16 23.83
CA SER A 304 8.99 -9.85 23.48
C SER A 304 8.83 -9.09 22.15
N ALA A 305 9.91 -8.86 21.39
CA ALA A 305 9.84 -8.02 20.19
C ALA A 305 8.94 -8.61 19.10
N LEU A 306 8.91 -9.94 18.96
CA LEU A 306 8.03 -10.62 18.01
C LEU A 306 6.54 -10.49 18.41
N GLU A 307 6.24 -10.49 19.71
CA GLU A 307 4.87 -10.28 20.21
C GLU A 307 4.41 -8.84 19.93
N ALA A 308 5.26 -7.85 20.22
CA ALA A 308 4.97 -6.45 19.91
C ALA A 308 4.77 -6.21 18.40
N ILE A 309 5.56 -6.88 17.54
CA ILE A 309 5.36 -6.83 16.08
C ILE A 309 4.05 -7.50 15.67
N ALA A 310 3.70 -8.64 16.26
CA ALA A 310 2.45 -9.34 15.97
C ALA A 310 1.22 -8.51 16.37
N GLU A 311 1.23 -7.86 17.54
CA GLU A 311 0.19 -6.93 17.98
C GLU A 311 0.06 -5.74 17.02
N PHE A 312 1.20 -5.17 16.63
CA PHE A 312 1.24 -4.10 15.63
C PHE A 312 0.66 -4.55 14.28
N GLN A 313 1.00 -5.75 13.81
CA GLN A 313 0.47 -6.31 12.56
C GLN A 313 -1.05 -6.50 12.62
N ALA A 314 -1.58 -7.01 13.74
CA ALA A 314 -3.01 -7.20 13.94
C ALA A 314 -3.77 -5.86 13.90
N GLU A 315 -3.28 -4.85 14.60
CA GLU A 315 -3.86 -3.50 14.56
C GLU A 315 -3.81 -2.92 13.14
N LEU A 316 -2.67 -3.07 12.46
CA LEU A 316 -2.52 -2.59 11.09
C LEU A 316 -3.41 -3.31 10.09
N GLU A 317 -3.72 -4.59 10.29
CA GLU A 317 -4.64 -5.34 9.43
C GLU A 317 -6.07 -4.79 9.53
N ASP A 318 -6.55 -4.51 10.75
CA ASP A 318 -7.86 -3.89 10.96
C ASP A 318 -7.93 -2.51 10.28
N GLN A 319 -6.94 -1.65 10.56
CA GLN A 319 -6.90 -0.30 10.00
C GLN A 319 -6.70 -0.30 8.47
N SER A 320 -5.96 -1.28 7.93
CA SER A 320 -5.72 -1.38 6.47
C SER A 320 -6.99 -1.67 5.69
N SER A 321 -7.91 -2.46 6.28
CA SER A 321 -9.21 -2.75 5.66
C SER A 321 -10.07 -1.49 5.58
N GLN A 322 -10.15 -0.72 6.67
CA GLN A 322 -10.86 0.56 6.72
C GLN A 322 -10.24 1.60 5.77
N ARG A 323 -8.91 1.67 5.73
CA ARG A 323 -8.15 2.52 4.82
C ARG A 323 -8.54 2.24 3.37
N LEU A 324 -8.65 0.97 2.97
CA LEU A 324 -9.02 0.58 1.60
C LEU A 324 -10.47 0.97 1.27
N GLU A 325 -11.41 0.73 2.17
CA GLU A 325 -12.81 1.11 1.99
C GLU A 325 -12.93 2.62 1.73
N GLU A 326 -12.29 3.43 2.58
CA GLU A 326 -12.31 4.88 2.43
C GLU A 326 -11.59 5.35 1.15
N GLN A 327 -10.57 4.63 0.69
CA GLN A 327 -9.96 4.90 -0.62
C GLN A 327 -10.93 4.63 -1.76
N ASN A 328 -11.59 3.48 -1.76
CA ASN A 328 -12.58 3.11 -2.78
C ASN A 328 -13.73 4.11 -2.83
N ILE A 329 -14.24 4.55 -1.68
CA ILE A 329 -15.26 5.60 -1.61
C ILE A 329 -14.78 6.87 -2.32
N ARG A 330 -13.57 7.35 -2.01
CA ARG A 330 -13.04 8.56 -2.66
C ARG A 330 -12.84 8.37 -4.17
N LEU A 331 -12.52 7.16 -4.62
CA LEU A 331 -12.35 6.82 -6.03
C LEU A 331 -13.68 6.85 -6.78
N GLU A 332 -14.69 6.21 -6.22
CA GLU A 332 -16.05 6.21 -6.76
C GLU A 332 -16.60 7.64 -6.89
N MET A 333 -16.41 8.45 -5.85
CA MET A 333 -16.82 9.86 -5.85
C MET A 333 -16.15 10.66 -6.97
N ALA A 334 -14.84 10.47 -7.17
CA ALA A 334 -14.10 11.21 -8.19
C ALA A 334 -14.51 10.78 -9.62
N ALA A 335 -14.76 9.49 -9.82
CA ALA A 335 -15.27 8.96 -11.09
C ALA A 335 -16.69 9.46 -11.41
N GLU A 336 -17.59 9.49 -10.41
CA GLU A 336 -18.94 10.03 -10.55
C GLU A 336 -18.91 11.53 -10.90
N PHE A 337 -18.06 12.30 -10.22
CA PHE A 337 -17.89 13.72 -10.49
C PHE A 337 -17.47 13.98 -11.93
N SER A 338 -16.45 13.27 -12.42
CA SER A 338 -15.97 13.39 -13.79
C SER A 338 -17.07 13.11 -14.81
N ARG A 339 -17.82 12.01 -14.64
CA ARG A 339 -18.91 11.61 -15.54
C ARG A 339 -20.03 12.66 -15.57
N THR A 340 -20.41 13.17 -14.40
CA THR A 340 -21.48 14.16 -14.27
C THR A 340 -21.09 15.50 -14.89
N MET A 341 -19.87 15.97 -14.66
CA MET A 341 -19.38 17.23 -15.23
C MET A 341 -19.30 17.19 -16.76
N GLN A 342 -18.92 16.05 -17.36
CA GLN A 342 -18.95 15.87 -18.81
C GLN A 342 -20.39 15.97 -19.37
N THR A 343 -21.35 15.37 -18.66
CA THR A 343 -22.77 15.41 -19.07
C THR A 343 -23.32 16.83 -19.03
N MET A 344 -22.87 17.67 -18.08
CA MET A 344 -23.29 19.08 -17.97
C MET A 344 -22.62 20.01 -18.99
N GLN A 345 -21.52 19.59 -19.64
CA GLN A 345 -20.78 20.37 -20.63
C GLN A 345 -21.20 20.09 -22.08
N ASN A 346 -21.90 18.98 -22.32
CA ASN A 346 -22.42 18.55 -23.61
C ASN A 346 -23.90 18.96 -23.78
#